data_AF-A0A5J4T3V9-F1
#
_entry.id   AF-A0A5J4T3V9-F1
#
_cell.length_a   1.000
_cell.length_b   1.000
_cell.length_c   1.000
_cell.angle_alpha   90.00
_cell.angle_beta   90.00
_cell.angle_gamma   90.00
#
_symmetry.space_group_name_H-M   'P 1'
#
loop_
_entity.id
_entity.type
_entity.pdbx_description
1 polymer ?
#
loop_
_entity_poly.entity_id
_entity_poly.type
_entity_poly.pdbx_seq_one_letter_code
_entity_poly.pdbx_strand_id
1 'polypeptide(L)'
;GVAYEHCSSTLIALAPKNYWLRQEFDKKDPVVIKLKGMSLKMNPQINKDAYENNIKNGTVVKGKNTSLRQHIERNEEDEVFSKMSRINTTKNGITGVHTKMIVLENQCCCPYIEGITADKYKIQYKMLMP
;
A
#
# COMPACT_ATOMS: atom_id res chain seq x y z
N GLY A 1 -11.16 25.92 -0.13
CA GLY A 1 -12.57 25.49 -0.10
C GLY A 1 -12.64 24.01 0.20
N VAL A 2 -13.65 23.56 0.93
CA VAL A 2 -13.93 22.13 1.16
C VAL A 2 -14.95 21.73 0.11
N ALA A 3 -14.51 21.04 -0.94
CA ALA A 3 -15.39 20.52 -1.98
C ALA A 3 -15.62 19.02 -1.74
N TYR A 4 -16.84 18.56 -1.95
CA TYR A 4 -17.19 17.17 -1.79
C TYR A 4 -16.94 16.40 -3.08
N GLU A 5 -16.07 15.39 -3.03
CA GLU A 5 -15.66 14.62 -4.21
C GLU A 5 -16.60 13.43 -4.52
N HIS A 6 -17.12 12.73 -3.50
CA HIS A 6 -17.84 11.46 -3.69
C HIS A 6 -18.95 11.23 -2.67
N CYS A 7 -20.19 10.97 -3.14
CA CYS A 7 -21.33 10.53 -2.32
C CYS A 7 -21.62 9.06 -2.46
N SER A 8 -21.73 8.34 -1.33
CA SER A 8 -22.07 6.93 -1.34
C SER A 8 -23.02 6.55 -0.21
N SER A 9 -24.01 5.72 -0.54
CA SER A 9 -24.85 5.01 0.44
C SER A 9 -24.12 3.83 1.08
N THR A 10 -23.15 3.23 0.37
CA THR A 10 -22.43 2.03 0.81
C THR A 10 -20.92 2.22 0.67
N LEU A 11 -20.18 1.93 1.76
CA LEU A 11 -18.72 2.01 1.85
C LEU A 11 -18.18 0.79 2.61
N ILE A 12 -17.14 0.16 2.06
CA ILE A 12 -16.30 -0.83 2.76
C ILE A 12 -14.89 -0.27 2.79
N ALA A 13 -14.41 0.10 3.98
CA ALA A 13 -13.08 0.67 4.16
C ALA A 13 -12.25 -0.19 5.12
N LEU A 14 -11.10 -0.67 4.65
CA LEU A 14 -10.18 -1.49 5.45
C LEU A 14 -9.03 -0.65 6.02
N ALA A 15 -8.66 0.43 5.34
CA ALA A 15 -7.59 1.33 5.75
C ALA A 15 -7.65 2.67 4.98
N PRO A 16 -6.88 3.68 5.41
CA PRO A 16 -6.72 4.92 4.64
C PRO A 16 -6.27 4.64 3.20
N LYS A 17 -7.03 5.14 2.22
CA LYS A 17 -6.81 4.93 0.76
C LYS A 17 -6.90 3.45 0.33
N ASN A 18 -7.61 2.61 1.09
CA ASN A 18 -7.97 1.25 0.73
C ASN A 18 -9.46 1.00 1.02
N TYR A 19 -10.31 1.30 0.06
CA TYR A 19 -11.76 1.20 0.20
C TYR A 19 -12.49 0.94 -1.12
N TRP A 20 -13.68 0.36 -0.98
CA TRP A 20 -14.68 0.19 -2.03
C TRP A 20 -15.90 1.01 -1.66
N LEU A 21 -16.45 1.81 -2.58
CA LEU A 21 -17.69 2.55 -2.37
C LEU A 21 -18.60 2.47 -3.60
N ARG A 22 -19.90 2.55 -3.36
CA ARG A 22 -20.93 2.63 -4.40
C ARG A 22 -21.54 4.02 -4.44
N GLN A 23 -21.41 4.69 -5.58
CA GLN A 23 -22.04 5.99 -5.85
C GLN A 23 -23.33 5.75 -6.63
N GLU A 24 -24.47 5.93 -5.98
CA GLU A 24 -25.77 5.75 -6.64
C GLU A 24 -26.14 6.92 -7.55
N PHE A 25 -25.59 8.10 -7.27
CA PHE A 25 -25.92 9.34 -7.97
C PHE A 25 -25.05 9.62 -9.21
N ASP A 26 -23.89 8.96 -9.33
CA ASP A 26 -23.02 9.08 -10.49
C ASP A 26 -23.29 7.93 -11.48
N LYS A 27 -23.82 8.28 -12.66
CA LYS A 27 -24.32 7.30 -13.65
C LYS A 27 -23.23 6.68 -14.52
N LYS A 28 -22.01 7.25 -14.57
CA LYS A 28 -20.94 6.74 -15.43
C LYS A 28 -20.16 5.59 -14.80
N ASP A 29 -19.73 5.76 -13.56
CA ASP A 29 -18.97 4.76 -12.81
C ASP A 29 -19.52 4.65 -11.38
N PRO A 30 -20.56 3.82 -11.16
CA PRO A 30 -21.23 3.73 -9.86
C PRO A 30 -20.36 3.06 -8.79
N VAL A 31 -19.17 2.59 -9.13
CA VAL A 31 -18.25 1.91 -8.22
C VAL A 31 -16.92 2.62 -8.22
N VAL A 32 -16.47 3.02 -7.03
CA VAL A 32 -15.11 3.53 -6.84
C VAL A 32 -14.36 2.62 -5.91
N ILE A 33 -13.21 2.17 -6.40
CA ILE A 33 -12.24 1.42 -5.63
C ILE A 33 -11.01 2.32 -5.50
N LYS A 34 -10.56 2.57 -4.28
CA LYS A 34 -9.26 3.18 -4.02
C LYS A 34 -8.36 2.15 -3.40
N LEU A 35 -7.20 1.96 -4.00
CA LEU A 35 -6.17 1.05 -3.52
C LEU A 35 -4.81 1.75 -3.62
N LYS A 36 -4.14 1.94 -2.48
CA LYS A 36 -2.85 2.62 -2.45
C LYS A 36 -1.73 1.73 -3.00
N GLY A 37 -0.94 2.28 -3.93
CA GLY A 37 0.36 1.71 -4.32
C GLY A 37 0.28 0.53 -5.29
N MET A 38 -0.89 0.29 -5.89
CA MET A 38 -1.13 -0.73 -6.90
C MET A 38 -2.15 -0.23 -7.93
N SER A 39 -2.01 -0.68 -9.18
CA SER A 39 -2.94 -0.33 -10.25
C SER A 39 -4.11 -1.31 -10.28
N LEU A 40 -5.35 -0.79 -10.23
CA LEU A 40 -6.56 -1.62 -10.36
C LEU A 40 -6.68 -2.28 -11.73
N LYS A 41 -6.22 -1.61 -12.80
CA LYS A 41 -6.25 -2.17 -14.17
C LYS A 41 -5.46 -3.47 -14.28
N MET A 42 -4.36 -3.58 -13.54
CA MET A 42 -3.54 -4.80 -13.51
C MET A 42 -4.03 -5.83 -12.49
N ASN A 43 -5.01 -5.48 -11.66
CA ASN A 43 -5.48 -6.29 -10.53
C ASN A 43 -7.01 -6.34 -10.48
N PRO A 44 -7.67 -6.92 -11.50
CA PRO A 44 -9.13 -7.00 -11.56
C PRO A 44 -9.75 -7.85 -10.45
N GLN A 45 -8.96 -8.72 -9.80
CA GLN A 45 -9.39 -9.49 -8.62
C GLN A 45 -9.70 -8.61 -7.40
N ILE A 46 -9.30 -7.33 -7.41
CA ILE A 46 -9.58 -6.38 -6.33
C ILE A 46 -10.95 -5.74 -6.60
N ASN A 47 -12.00 -6.42 -6.13
CA ASN A 47 -13.40 -6.06 -6.28
C ASN A 47 -14.13 -6.08 -4.91
N LYS A 48 -15.45 -5.81 -4.89
CA LYS A 48 -16.24 -5.80 -3.65
C LYS A 48 -16.09 -7.07 -2.81
N ASP A 49 -16.18 -8.23 -3.47
CA ASP A 49 -16.12 -9.54 -2.81
C ASP A 49 -14.77 -9.76 -2.14
N ALA A 50 -13.68 -9.25 -2.74
CA ALA A 50 -12.35 -9.30 -2.15
C ALA A 50 -12.26 -8.51 -0.82
N TYR A 51 -12.95 -7.38 -0.71
CA TYR A 51 -13.05 -6.63 0.55
C TYR A 51 -13.94 -7.36 1.56
N GLU A 52 -15.10 -7.87 1.14
CA GLU A 52 -16.01 -8.61 2.03
C GLU A 52 -15.38 -9.89 2.58
N ASN A 53 -14.69 -10.65 1.74
CA ASN A 53 -13.98 -11.88 2.14
C ASN A 53 -12.84 -11.57 3.09
N ASN A 54 -12.15 -10.45 2.93
CA ASN A 54 -11.13 -10.05 3.89
C ASN A 54 -11.73 -9.75 5.27
N ILE A 55 -12.91 -9.11 5.35
CA ILE A 55 -13.59 -8.86 6.62
C ILE A 55 -14.10 -10.16 7.25
N LYS A 56 -14.77 -11.01 6.45
CA LYS A 56 -15.43 -12.22 6.94
C LYS A 56 -14.44 -13.31 7.32
N ASN A 57 -13.36 -13.46 6.54
CA ASN A 57 -12.48 -14.63 6.59
C ASN A 57 -11.00 -14.26 6.80
N GLY A 58 -10.65 -12.97 6.96
CA GLY A 58 -9.26 -12.53 7.13
C GLY A 58 -8.37 -12.74 5.91
N THR A 59 -8.94 -12.96 4.72
CA THR A 59 -8.17 -13.34 3.52
C THR A 59 -7.26 -12.23 3.03
N VAL A 60 -6.01 -12.56 2.70
CA VAL A 60 -5.07 -11.62 2.05
C VAL A 60 -5.14 -11.75 0.53
N VAL A 61 -5.42 -10.64 -0.15
CA VAL A 61 -5.39 -10.59 -1.63
C VAL A 61 -4.11 -9.92 -2.09
N LYS A 62 -3.27 -10.69 -2.79
CA LYS A 62 -2.06 -10.20 -3.44
C LYS A 62 -2.38 -9.64 -4.83
N GLY A 63 -1.55 -8.74 -5.31
CA GLY A 63 -1.59 -8.32 -6.69
C GLY A 63 -0.25 -7.85 -7.22
N LYS A 64 -0.22 -7.53 -8.50
CA LYS A 64 0.97 -7.19 -9.26
C LYS A 64 1.11 -5.67 -9.34
N ASN A 65 2.32 -5.20 -9.13
CA ASN A 65 2.68 -3.81 -9.32
C ASN A 65 3.92 -3.71 -10.18
N THR A 66 3.79 -3.01 -11.30
CA THR A 66 4.88 -2.75 -12.25
C THR A 66 5.38 -1.34 -12.04
N SER A 67 6.67 -1.18 -11.80
CA SER A 67 7.34 0.13 -11.71
C SER A 67 8.48 0.21 -12.70
N LEU A 68 8.63 1.38 -13.32
CA LEU A 68 9.85 1.72 -14.07
C LEU A 68 10.90 2.23 -13.08
N ARG A 69 12.12 1.72 -13.20
CA ARG A 69 13.28 2.16 -12.41
C ARG A 69 14.38 2.59 -13.35
N GLN A 70 14.97 3.73 -13.04
CA GLN A 70 16.17 4.21 -13.71
C GLN A 70 17.37 3.74 -12.90
N HIS A 71 18.34 3.16 -13.61
CA HIS A 71 19.60 2.71 -13.07
C HIS A 71 20.71 3.51 -13.75
N ILE A 72 21.67 3.97 -12.95
CA ILE A 72 22.90 4.54 -13.48
C ILE A 72 23.87 3.37 -13.60
N GLU A 73 24.36 3.14 -14.81
CA GLU A 73 25.33 2.11 -15.14
C GLU A 73 26.59 2.78 -15.73
N ARG A 74 27.72 2.08 -15.66
CA ARG A 74 28.95 2.48 -16.34
C ARG A 74 29.35 1.40 -17.34
N ASN A 75 29.83 1.80 -18.52
CA ASN A 75 30.35 0.85 -19.51
C ASN A 75 31.81 0.49 -19.20
N GLU A 76 32.41 -0.34 -20.06
CA GLU A 76 33.82 -0.76 -19.94
C GLU A 76 34.82 0.41 -20.08
N GLU A 77 34.38 1.55 -20.63
CA GLU A 77 35.15 2.78 -20.82
C GLU A 77 34.92 3.81 -19.70
N ASP A 78 34.26 3.41 -18.60
CA ASP A 78 33.86 4.24 -17.44
C ASP A 78 32.87 5.38 -17.76
N GLU A 79 32.24 5.36 -18.93
CA GLU A 79 31.22 6.34 -19.29
C GLU A 79 29.92 6.05 -18.54
N VAL A 80 29.32 7.12 -17.99
CA VAL A 80 28.07 7.04 -17.21
C VAL A 80 26.88 7.11 -18.14
N PHE A 81 26.00 6.10 -18.09
CA PHE A 81 24.74 6.11 -18.83
C PHE A 81 23.56 5.69 -17.95
N SER A 82 22.36 6.01 -18.42
CA SER A 82 21.11 5.70 -17.72
C SER A 82 20.36 4.59 -18.44
N LYS A 83 20.05 3.52 -17.72
CA LYS A 83 19.23 2.41 -18.21
C LYS A 83 17.90 2.38 -17.47
N MET A 84 16.81 2.22 -18.20
CA MET A 84 15.50 2.02 -17.61
C MET A 84 15.15 0.54 -17.57
N SER A 85 14.74 0.04 -16.41
CA SER A 85 14.25 -1.33 -16.23
C SER A 85 12.77 -1.31 -15.82
N ARG A 86 12.05 -2.36 -16.19
CA ARG A 86 10.69 -2.62 -15.72
C ARG A 86 10.75 -3.68 -14.63
N ILE A 87 10.36 -3.30 -13.42
CA ILE A 87 10.33 -4.20 -12.27
C ILE A 87 8.88 -4.58 -11.96
N ASN A 88 8.60 -5.87 -12.00
CA ASN A 88 7.33 -6.43 -11.56
C ASN A 88 7.48 -6.94 -10.13
N THR A 89 6.60 -6.48 -9.24
CA THR A 89 6.59 -6.88 -7.83
C THR A 89 5.22 -7.40 -7.45
N THR A 90 5.17 -8.45 -6.65
CA THR A 90 3.94 -8.90 -6.00
C THR A 90 3.82 -8.16 -4.67
N LYS A 91 2.68 -7.52 -4.44
CA LYS A 91 2.38 -6.79 -3.21
C LYS A 91 1.09 -7.30 -2.60
N ASN A 92 0.99 -7.23 -1.28
CA ASN A 92 -0.27 -7.40 -0.60
C ASN A 92 -1.16 -6.19 -0.90
N GLY A 93 -2.31 -6.41 -1.54
CA GLY A 93 -3.28 -5.36 -1.86
C GLY A 93 -4.30 -5.19 -0.73
N ILE A 94 -5.02 -6.26 -0.42
CA ILE A 94 -6.01 -6.31 0.65
C ILE A 94 -5.48 -7.20 1.78
N THR A 95 -5.34 -6.64 2.98
CA THR A 95 -4.80 -7.35 4.17
C THR A 95 -5.61 -7.11 5.44
N GLY A 96 -6.71 -6.36 5.40
CA GLY A 96 -7.49 -5.96 6.58
C GLY A 96 -6.80 -4.95 7.49
N VAL A 97 -5.47 -4.97 7.55
CA VAL A 97 -4.63 -4.06 8.32
C VAL A 97 -3.55 -3.46 7.40
N HIS A 98 -3.39 -2.14 7.44
CA HIS A 98 -2.32 -1.39 6.74
C HIS A 98 -1.35 -0.73 7.71
N THR A 99 -1.32 -1.16 8.95
CA THR A 99 -0.35 -0.71 9.95
C THR A 99 1.05 -1.09 9.48
N LYS A 100 1.88 -0.08 9.21
CA LYS A 100 3.28 -0.25 8.78
C LYS A 100 4.27 0.05 9.89
N MET A 101 3.83 0.75 10.93
CA MET A 101 4.64 1.12 12.06
C MET A 101 3.84 1.09 13.35
N ILE A 102 4.54 0.85 14.45
CA ILE A 102 4.10 1.08 15.82
C ILE A 102 4.93 2.21 16.42
N VAL A 103 4.35 2.92 17.38
CA VAL A 103 5.07 3.94 18.18
C VAL A 103 5.41 3.30 19.52
N LEU A 104 6.70 3.32 19.87
CA LEU A 104 7.20 2.83 21.15
C LEU A 104 7.01 3.88 22.25
N GLU A 105 7.15 3.49 23.52
CA GLU A 105 6.97 4.39 24.67
C GLU A 105 7.84 5.65 24.59
N ASN A 106 9.06 5.52 24.07
CA ASN A 106 9.99 6.62 23.87
C ASN A 106 9.73 7.43 22.58
N GLN A 107 8.54 7.31 21.98
CA GLN A 107 8.12 7.98 20.75
C GLN A 107 8.91 7.59 19.50
N CYS A 108 9.77 6.57 19.56
CA CYS A 108 10.40 6.03 18.37
C CYS A 108 9.39 5.24 17.53
N CYS A 109 9.49 5.38 16.21
CA CYS A 109 8.69 4.61 15.26
C CYS A 109 9.45 3.35 14.87
N CYS A 110 8.81 2.19 15.01
CA CYS A 110 9.35 0.91 14.57
C CYS A 110 8.45 0.26 13.53
N PRO A 111 8.98 -0.55 12.60
CA PRO A 111 8.15 -1.31 11.67
C PRO A 111 7.10 -2.14 12.40
N TYR A 112 5.91 -2.28 11.85
CA TYR A 112 4.95 -3.29 12.31
C TYR A 112 5.37 -4.66 11.77
N ILE A 113 5.48 -5.64 12.65
CA ILE A 113 5.75 -7.04 12.28
C ILE A 113 4.68 -7.88 12.97
N GLU A 114 3.96 -8.66 12.17
CA GLU A 114 2.89 -9.53 12.67
C GLU A 114 3.43 -10.52 13.72
N GLY A 115 2.72 -10.65 14.84
CA GLY A 115 3.11 -11.51 15.96
C GLY A 115 4.23 -10.95 16.86
N ILE A 116 4.80 -9.79 16.55
CA ILE A 116 5.82 -9.13 17.38
C ILE A 116 5.18 -7.99 18.16
N THR A 117 5.28 -8.09 19.49
CA THR A 117 4.82 -7.06 20.43
C THR A 117 5.88 -5.97 20.63
N ALA A 118 5.46 -4.79 21.09
CA ALA A 118 6.33 -3.62 21.23
C ALA A 118 7.56 -3.87 22.15
N ASP A 119 7.41 -4.72 23.18
CA ASP A 119 8.48 -5.09 24.12
C ASP A 119 9.63 -5.87 23.47
N LYS A 120 9.44 -6.43 22.26
CA LYS A 120 10.49 -7.13 21.53
C LYS A 120 11.44 -6.19 20.79
N TYR A 121 11.08 -4.93 20.62
CA TYR A 121 11.96 -3.93 20.00
C TYR A 121 13.01 -3.47 21.02
N LYS A 122 14.29 -3.56 20.62
CA LYS A 122 15.41 -3.03 21.42
C LYS A 122 15.96 -1.78 20.77
N ILE A 123 16.20 -0.76 21.58
CA ILE A 123 16.70 0.53 21.13
C ILE A 123 18.19 0.59 21.47
N GLN A 124 19.03 0.69 20.45
CA GLN A 124 20.47 0.82 20.62
C GLN A 124 20.90 2.25 20.32
N TYR A 125 21.38 2.95 21.34
CA TYR A 125 22.01 4.25 21.17
C TYR A 125 23.43 4.04 20.63
N LYS A 126 23.68 4.49 19.40
CA LYS A 126 25.05 4.66 18.91
C LYS A 126 25.45 6.10 19.19
N MET A 127 26.50 6.29 20.00
CA MET A 127 27.19 7.58 20.01
C MET A 127 27.78 7.77 18.61
N LEU A 128 27.27 8.77 17.88
CA LEU A 128 27.98 9.29 16.72
C LEU A 128 29.24 9.93 17.28
N MET A 129 30.40 9.31 17.01
CA MET A 129 31.67 9.95 17.32
C MET A 129 31.75 11.26 16.53
N PRO A 130 32.23 12.35 17.15
CA PRO A 130 32.36 13.66 16.51
C PRO A 130 33.32 13.64 15.32
#